data_AF-A0A7X4DM62-F1
#
_entry.id   AF-A0A7X4DM62-F1
#
_cell.length_a   1.000
_cell.length_b   1.000
_cell.length_c   1.000
_cell.angle_alpha   90.00
_cell.angle_beta   90.00
_cell.angle_gamma   90.00
#
_symmetry.space_group_name_H-M   'P 1'
#
loop_
_entity.id
_entity.type
_entity.pdbx_description
1 polymer ?
#
loop_
_entity_poly.entity_id
_entity_poly.type
_entity_poly.pdbx_seq_one_letter_code
_entity_poly.pdbx_strand_id
1 'polypeptide(L)'
;MVLEDGKSIEATSDHRFRFAGGWRTLRDETGLRETGGCAVWRQGDYFVHVNGAAEKLDWGQVRDKTKLVRVARFEYVGERETYDLEVEGPHHNFVANGIITHNSVNEYSGRYSLMPLLFYSPEQDQFSLQSAVSNQGRAPGSVSPEFYREAMRRWDEVRTRAAGDYGWLVGENVARELARIDLPLSTYTQWYWKIDLHNLLHFLTLRVDDHAQWEIQEYGRVIAGMVKRVAPLSYEAWVDYQVMGDKLSHGEIRALSRLVAVDGDGLAARDGSSLSNAGLAGLGLSGREIRELKAKLEPREVPDYDLDLATMRVPEDVASEMLAAVPEVDR
;
A
#
# COMPACT_ATOMS: atom_id res chain seq x y z
N MET A 1 -20.35 16.88 -13.62
CA MET A 1 -21.76 16.46 -13.43
C MET A 1 -22.27 17.03 -12.12
N VAL A 2 -23.39 17.75 -12.13
CA VAL A 2 -24.02 18.32 -10.93
C VAL A 2 -25.30 17.53 -10.64
N LEU A 3 -25.47 17.08 -9.41
CA LEU A 3 -26.62 16.31 -8.94
C LEU A 3 -27.65 17.21 -8.24
N GLU A 4 -28.91 16.79 -8.24
CA GLU A 4 -29.99 17.55 -7.58
C GLU A 4 -29.82 17.68 -6.06
N ASP A 5 -29.10 16.76 -5.41
CA ASP A 5 -28.82 16.85 -3.98
C ASP A 5 -27.67 17.82 -3.65
N GLY A 6 -27.26 18.65 -4.62
CA GLY A 6 -26.26 19.70 -4.48
C GLY A 6 -24.82 19.22 -4.60
N LYS A 7 -24.59 17.91 -4.75
CA LYS A 7 -23.25 17.35 -4.95
C LYS A 7 -22.79 17.51 -6.40
N SER A 8 -21.50 17.71 -6.59
CA SER A 8 -20.86 17.71 -7.90
C SER A 8 -19.82 16.61 -8.00
N ILE A 9 -19.67 16.06 -9.20
CA ILE A 9 -18.68 15.05 -9.54
C ILE A 9 -17.98 15.51 -10.82
N GLU A 10 -16.67 15.73 -10.75
CA GLU A 10 -15.82 15.93 -11.93
C GLU A 10 -15.38 14.56 -12.44
N ALA A 11 -15.57 14.31 -13.74
CA ALA A 11 -15.23 13.04 -14.39
C ALA A 11 -15.12 13.25 -15.90
N THR A 12 -14.35 12.39 -16.57
CA THR A 12 -14.35 12.31 -18.04
C THR A 12 -15.67 11.71 -18.52
N SER A 13 -16.01 11.96 -19.78
CA SER A 13 -17.21 11.38 -20.41
C SER A 13 -17.18 9.85 -20.46
N ASP A 14 -16.00 9.24 -20.39
CA ASP A 14 -15.80 7.79 -20.46
C ASP A 14 -15.83 7.12 -19.08
N HIS A 15 -15.90 7.89 -17.99
CA HIS A 15 -16.03 7.34 -16.65
C HIS A 15 -17.38 6.63 -16.45
N ARG A 16 -17.34 5.43 -15.86
CA ARG A 16 -18.54 4.62 -15.60
C ARG A 16 -19.22 5.03 -14.30
N PHE A 17 -20.53 5.19 -14.37
CA PHE A 17 -21.40 5.38 -13.21
C PHE A 17 -22.45 4.27 -13.16
N ARG A 18 -22.89 3.94 -11.94
CA ARG A 18 -24.05 3.06 -11.75
C ARG A 18 -25.31 3.91 -11.92
N PHE A 19 -25.85 3.93 -13.14
CA PHE A 19 -27.15 4.54 -13.42
C PHE A 19 -28.28 3.61 -12.93
N ALA A 20 -29.53 4.08 -12.97
CA ALA A 20 -30.70 3.26 -12.64
C ALA A 20 -30.75 1.95 -13.44
N GLY A 21 -30.24 1.94 -14.69
CA GLY A 21 -30.15 0.77 -15.56
C GLY A 21 -28.85 -0.04 -15.46
N GLY A 22 -27.97 0.24 -14.48
CA GLY A 22 -26.69 -0.45 -14.29
C GLY A 22 -25.45 0.39 -14.67
N TRP A 23 -24.29 -0.27 -14.78
CA TRP A 23 -23.00 0.38 -15.03
C TRP A 23 -22.82 0.80 -16.49
N ARG A 24 -22.77 2.11 -16.74
CA ARG A 24 -22.59 2.72 -18.07
C ARG A 24 -21.69 3.95 -17.99
N THR A 25 -21.03 4.30 -19.08
CA THR A 25 -20.27 5.56 -19.15
C THR A 25 -21.23 6.75 -19.22
N LEU A 26 -20.78 7.95 -18.85
CA LEU A 26 -21.58 9.17 -19.05
C LEU A 26 -21.89 9.38 -20.53
N ARG A 27 -20.93 9.10 -21.41
CA ARG A 27 -21.08 9.19 -22.87
C ARG A 27 -22.18 8.26 -23.38
N ASP A 28 -22.16 6.99 -22.99
CA ASP A 28 -23.11 6.01 -23.51
C ASP A 28 -24.53 6.29 -23.04
N GLU A 29 -24.69 6.60 -21.75
CA GLU A 29 -26.00 6.83 -21.16
C GLU A 29 -26.58 8.18 -21.63
N THR A 30 -25.80 9.25 -21.55
CA THR A 30 -26.31 10.61 -21.73
C THR A 30 -25.97 11.23 -23.07
N GLY A 31 -25.08 10.61 -23.86
CA GLY A 31 -24.54 11.20 -25.08
C GLY A 31 -23.57 12.36 -24.82
N LEU A 32 -23.03 12.47 -23.60
CA LEU A 32 -22.17 13.56 -23.19
C LEU A 32 -20.92 13.66 -24.08
N ARG A 33 -20.69 14.85 -24.63
CA ARG A 33 -19.52 15.21 -25.42
C ARG A 33 -19.14 16.68 -25.21
N GLU A 34 -17.89 17.00 -25.50
CA GLU A 34 -17.39 18.37 -25.55
C GLU A 34 -17.67 18.96 -26.94
N THR A 35 -18.03 20.25 -27.00
CA THR A 35 -18.10 21.02 -28.25
C THR A 35 -17.85 22.50 -27.95
N GLY A 36 -16.68 23.02 -28.33
CA GLY A 36 -16.35 24.45 -28.22
C GLY A 36 -16.21 24.95 -26.78
N GLY A 37 -15.63 24.14 -25.89
CA GLY A 37 -15.50 24.42 -24.46
C GLY A 37 -16.81 24.30 -23.69
N CYS A 38 -17.80 23.58 -24.23
CA CYS A 38 -19.11 23.37 -23.62
C CYS A 38 -19.44 21.87 -23.53
N ALA A 39 -20.10 21.47 -22.45
CA ALA A 39 -20.66 20.13 -22.32
C ALA A 39 -22.00 20.07 -23.06
N VAL A 40 -22.13 19.12 -23.98
CA VAL A 40 -23.37 18.86 -24.74
C VAL A 40 -23.82 17.44 -24.47
N TRP A 41 -25.10 17.23 -24.17
CA TRP A 41 -25.68 15.92 -23.89
C TRP A 41 -27.09 15.81 -24.46
N ARG A 42 -27.62 14.59 -24.56
CA ARG A 42 -28.99 14.33 -25.00
C ARG A 42 -29.97 14.81 -23.93
N GLN A 43 -31.06 15.45 -24.35
CA GLN A 43 -32.13 15.84 -23.43
C GLN A 43 -32.76 14.58 -22.80
N GLY A 44 -32.88 14.57 -21.47
CA GLY A 44 -33.44 13.44 -20.73
C GLY A 44 -33.17 13.56 -19.23
N ASP A 45 -33.87 12.74 -18.45
CA ASP A 45 -33.61 12.58 -17.02
C ASP A 45 -32.68 11.39 -16.78
N TYR A 46 -31.57 11.64 -16.09
CA TYR A 46 -30.57 10.64 -15.78
C TYR A 46 -30.45 10.49 -14.27
N PHE A 47 -30.37 9.27 -13.77
CA PHE A 47 -30.29 8.99 -12.35
C PHE A 47 -29.09 8.12 -12.04
N VAL A 48 -28.29 8.53 -11.06
CA VAL A 48 -27.09 7.81 -10.62
C VAL A 48 -27.21 7.40 -9.15
N HIS A 49 -26.73 6.20 -8.86
CA HIS A 49 -26.61 5.70 -7.50
C HIS A 49 -25.52 6.47 -6.76
N VAL A 50 -25.86 7.06 -5.62
CA VAL A 50 -24.91 7.69 -4.70
C VAL A 50 -25.09 7.10 -3.30
N ASN A 51 -24.02 7.03 -2.52
CA ASN A 51 -24.08 6.52 -1.16
C ASN A 51 -24.96 7.43 -0.28
N GLY A 52 -26.01 6.85 0.30
CA GLY A 52 -26.97 7.53 1.16
C GLY A 52 -26.46 7.65 2.60
N ALA A 53 -26.74 8.79 3.25
CA ALA A 53 -26.58 8.93 4.70
C ALA A 53 -27.45 7.90 5.45
N ALA A 54 -26.98 7.51 6.64
CA ALA A 54 -27.49 6.38 7.42
C ALA A 54 -28.96 6.54 7.85
N GLU A 55 -29.87 5.76 7.24
CA GLU A 55 -31.04 5.26 7.95
C GLU A 55 -30.64 4.04 8.81
N LYS A 56 -31.16 4.01 10.04
CA LYS A 56 -31.11 2.84 10.93
C LYS A 56 -31.96 1.74 10.29
N LEU A 57 -31.31 0.71 9.78
CA LEU A 57 -31.96 -0.53 9.36
C LEU A 57 -31.90 -1.52 10.52
N ASP A 58 -32.96 -2.30 10.70
CA ASP A 58 -32.99 -3.41 11.65
C ASP A 58 -31.95 -4.49 11.29
N TRP A 59 -31.49 -5.16 12.33
CA TRP A 59 -30.27 -5.96 12.40
C TRP A 59 -30.18 -7.14 11.42
N GLY A 60 -29.19 -7.11 10.51
CA GLY A 60 -28.70 -8.31 9.81
C GLY A 60 -28.90 -8.37 8.29
N GLN A 61 -29.39 -7.31 7.63
CA GLN A 61 -29.43 -7.24 6.17
C GLN A 61 -28.46 -6.17 5.64
N VAL A 62 -27.39 -6.60 4.96
CA VAL A 62 -26.57 -5.71 4.14
C VAL A 62 -27.32 -5.51 2.81
N ARG A 63 -28.13 -4.45 2.72
CA ARG A 63 -28.54 -3.89 1.42
C ARG A 63 -27.58 -2.77 1.05
N ASP A 64 -27.10 -2.78 -0.18
CA ASP A 64 -26.38 -1.65 -0.80
C ASP A 64 -27.13 -0.34 -0.48
N LYS A 65 -26.59 0.49 0.42
CA LYS A 65 -27.19 1.78 0.86
C LYS A 65 -26.97 2.87 -0.18
N THR A 66 -27.45 2.62 -1.40
CA THR A 66 -27.36 3.59 -2.50
C THR A 66 -28.73 4.20 -2.75
N LYS A 67 -28.77 5.54 -2.88
CA LYS A 67 -29.95 6.28 -3.32
C LYS A 67 -29.77 6.69 -4.78
N LEU A 68 -30.84 6.68 -5.56
CA LEU A 68 -30.82 7.26 -6.90
C LEU A 68 -31.00 8.77 -6.78
N VAL A 69 -30.09 9.54 -7.38
CA VAL A 69 -30.16 11.00 -7.45
C VAL A 69 -30.12 11.42 -8.91
N ARG A 70 -30.99 12.36 -9.28
CA ARG A 70 -31.07 12.89 -10.63
C ARG A 70 -29.86 13.76 -10.94
N VAL A 71 -29.38 13.68 -12.17
CA VAL A 71 -28.38 14.59 -12.72
C VAL A 71 -29.09 15.88 -13.11
N ALA A 72 -28.72 16.98 -12.44
CA ALA A 72 -29.28 18.29 -12.71
C ALA A 72 -28.72 18.90 -14.00
N ARG A 73 -27.40 18.80 -14.21
CA ARG A 73 -26.71 19.31 -15.41
C ARG A 73 -25.29 18.78 -15.57
N PHE A 74 -24.74 18.94 -16.76
CA PHE A 74 -23.32 18.78 -17.04
C PHE A 74 -22.68 20.14 -17.28
N GLU A 75 -21.47 20.33 -16.77
CA GLU A 75 -20.66 21.54 -16.92
C GLU A 75 -19.28 21.12 -17.44
N TYR A 76 -18.75 21.84 -18.41
CA TYR A 76 -17.38 21.65 -18.88
C TYR A 76 -16.44 22.43 -17.95
N VAL A 77 -15.43 21.73 -17.41
CA VAL A 77 -14.51 22.28 -16.40
C VAL A 77 -13.07 22.47 -16.91
N GLY A 78 -12.84 22.28 -18.22
CA GLY A 78 -11.53 22.42 -18.87
C GLY A 78 -10.73 21.12 -18.98
N GLU A 79 -9.67 21.16 -19.77
CA GLU A 79 -8.66 20.08 -19.86
C GLU A 79 -7.58 20.31 -18.80
N ARG A 80 -7.14 19.22 -18.16
CA ARG A 80 -6.01 19.20 -17.21
C ARG A 80 -5.13 18.01 -17.53
N GLU A 81 -3.81 18.19 -17.54
CA GLU A 81 -2.89 17.05 -17.62
C GLU A 81 -3.04 16.19 -16.37
N THR A 82 -3.31 14.89 -16.55
CA THR A 82 -3.41 13.92 -15.45
C THR A 82 -2.85 12.59 -15.94
N TYR A 83 -2.00 11.95 -15.14
CA TYR A 83 -1.48 10.62 -15.41
C TYR A 83 -2.29 9.62 -14.60
N ASP A 84 -2.98 8.69 -15.28
CA ASP A 84 -3.83 7.68 -14.66
C ASP A 84 -3.27 6.27 -14.97
N LEU A 85 -3.47 5.34 -14.03
CA LEU A 85 -3.18 3.93 -14.18
C LEU A 85 -4.49 3.19 -13.97
N GLU A 86 -5.14 2.88 -15.07
CA GLU A 86 -6.37 2.10 -15.09
C GLU A 86 -6.04 0.61 -15.20
N VAL A 87 -6.71 -0.22 -14.40
CA VAL A 87 -6.73 -1.67 -14.60
C VAL A 87 -7.88 -1.98 -15.55
N GLU A 88 -7.62 -2.72 -16.62
CA GLU A 88 -8.67 -3.16 -17.55
C GLU A 88 -9.70 -4.04 -16.80
N GLY A 89 -10.92 -3.52 -16.58
CA GLY A 89 -11.97 -4.24 -15.86
C GLY A 89 -13.01 -3.33 -15.17
N PRO A 90 -14.05 -3.89 -14.52
CA PRO A 90 -15.15 -3.12 -13.91
C PRO A 90 -14.82 -2.47 -12.55
N HIS A 91 -13.54 -2.19 -12.25
CA HIS A 91 -13.10 -1.73 -10.93
C HIS A 91 -12.56 -0.30 -11.00
N HIS A 92 -13.03 0.56 -10.08
CA HIS A 92 -13.05 2.01 -10.25
C HIS A 92 -12.00 2.76 -9.43
N ASN A 93 -11.51 3.85 -10.00
CA ASN A 93 -10.87 4.95 -9.30
C ASN A 93 -11.83 5.64 -8.31
N PHE A 94 -11.44 5.76 -7.04
CA PHE A 94 -12.21 6.53 -6.04
C PHE A 94 -11.96 8.04 -6.15
N VAL A 95 -13.04 8.83 -6.08
CA VAL A 95 -13.04 10.30 -5.91
C VAL A 95 -13.74 10.62 -4.59
N ALA A 96 -13.06 11.31 -3.67
CA ALA A 96 -13.61 11.74 -2.39
C ALA A 96 -13.53 13.28 -2.29
N ASN A 97 -14.67 13.93 -2.03
CA ASN A 97 -14.75 15.39 -1.85
C ASN A 97 -14.12 16.23 -2.97
N GLY A 98 -14.29 15.82 -4.23
CA GLY A 98 -13.75 16.54 -5.39
C GLY A 98 -12.24 16.37 -5.60
N ILE A 99 -11.60 15.48 -4.82
CA ILE A 99 -10.20 15.11 -4.99
C ILE A 99 -10.17 13.66 -5.49
N ILE A 100 -9.49 13.43 -6.62
CA ILE A 100 -9.09 12.07 -6.99
C ILE A 100 -8.16 11.62 -5.87
N THR A 101 -8.60 10.65 -5.06
CA THR A 101 -7.77 10.17 -3.97
C THR A 101 -6.68 9.30 -4.58
N HIS A 102 -5.58 9.90 -5.00
CA HIS A 102 -4.33 9.16 -5.15
C HIS A 102 -3.94 8.72 -3.74
N ASN A 103 -3.68 7.43 -3.55
CA ASN A 103 -3.32 6.84 -2.25
C ASN A 103 -4.51 6.74 -1.27
N SER A 104 -5.54 5.98 -1.65
CA SER A 104 -6.68 5.68 -0.76
C SER A 104 -6.55 4.31 -0.13
N VAL A 105 -6.73 4.25 1.18
CA VAL A 105 -6.88 3.01 1.95
C VAL A 105 -8.32 2.92 2.45
N ASN A 106 -8.97 1.77 2.24
CA ASN A 106 -10.28 1.47 2.84
C ASN A 106 -10.15 0.20 3.66
N GLU A 107 -10.07 0.37 4.98
CA GLU A 107 -9.82 -0.71 5.93
C GLU A 107 -11.10 -1.27 6.56
N TYR A 108 -11.08 -2.57 6.83
CA TYR A 108 -12.10 -3.26 7.58
C TYR A 108 -12.33 -2.62 8.96
N SER A 109 -13.57 -2.22 9.23
CA SER A 109 -13.90 -1.51 10.46
C SER A 109 -14.58 -2.43 11.48
N GLY A 110 -13.84 -2.82 12.51
CA GLY A 110 -14.41 -3.50 13.69
C GLY A 110 -15.43 -2.67 14.50
N ARG A 111 -15.74 -1.43 14.11
CA ARG A 111 -16.87 -0.68 14.69
C ARG A 111 -18.19 -1.16 14.11
N TYR A 112 -18.17 -1.53 12.83
CA TYR A 112 -19.35 -1.92 12.06
C TYR A 112 -19.42 -3.43 11.83
N SER A 113 -18.32 -4.15 11.99
CA SER A 113 -18.23 -5.58 11.72
C SER A 113 -17.56 -6.33 12.86
N LEU A 114 -17.73 -7.65 12.92
CA LEU A 114 -17.00 -8.49 13.86
C LEU A 114 -15.57 -8.72 13.36
N MET A 115 -14.59 -8.71 14.26
CA MET A 115 -13.19 -8.91 13.90
C MET A 115 -12.92 -10.41 13.65
N PRO A 116 -12.20 -10.78 12.57
CA PRO A 116 -11.70 -12.13 12.43
C PRO A 116 -10.64 -12.40 13.50
N LEU A 117 -10.80 -13.49 14.25
CA LEU A 117 -9.89 -13.90 15.32
C LEU A 117 -8.70 -14.69 14.76
N LEU A 118 -8.07 -14.12 13.73
CA LEU A 118 -6.87 -14.64 13.09
C LEU A 118 -5.68 -13.77 13.50
N PHE A 119 -4.57 -14.38 13.90
CA PHE A 119 -3.42 -13.68 14.45
C PHE A 119 -2.12 -14.03 13.72
N TYR A 120 -1.32 -13.01 13.37
CA TYR A 120 0.01 -13.22 12.82
C TYR A 120 0.93 -13.92 13.83
N SER A 121 1.66 -14.93 13.34
CA SER A 121 2.72 -15.61 14.08
C SER A 121 3.94 -15.75 13.18
N PRO A 122 5.13 -15.28 13.61
CA PRO A 122 6.35 -15.42 12.83
C PRO A 122 6.83 -16.87 12.83
N GLU A 123 7.44 -17.30 11.73
CA GLU A 123 8.22 -18.53 11.67
C GLU A 123 9.44 -18.46 12.60
N GLN A 124 9.99 -19.62 12.97
CA GLN A 124 11.08 -19.70 13.96
C GLN A 124 12.34 -18.94 13.51
N ASP A 125 12.68 -19.01 12.23
CA ASP A 125 13.84 -18.35 11.63
C ASP A 125 13.69 -16.82 11.60
N GLN A 126 12.45 -16.31 11.66
CA GLN A 126 12.15 -14.89 11.76
C GLN A 126 12.04 -14.39 13.21
N PHE A 127 12.11 -15.28 14.19
CA PHE A 127 12.09 -14.93 15.60
C PHE A 127 13.53 -14.73 16.15
N SER A 128 13.88 -13.47 16.34
CA SER A 128 15.23 -13.04 16.72
C SER A 128 15.23 -12.09 17.90
N LEU A 129 16.39 -11.94 18.52
CA LEU A 129 16.61 -10.97 19.61
C LEU A 129 16.65 -9.52 19.07
N GLN A 130 16.61 -8.53 19.95
CA GLN A 130 16.77 -7.13 19.59
C GLN A 130 18.20 -6.83 19.11
N SER A 131 18.34 -6.08 18.01
CA SER A 131 19.66 -5.61 17.55
C SER A 131 20.29 -4.62 18.52
N ALA A 132 21.59 -4.76 18.77
CA ALA A 132 22.37 -3.84 19.60
C ALA A 132 22.77 -2.55 18.86
N VAL A 133 22.64 -2.53 17.52
CA VAL A 133 23.10 -1.42 16.67
C VAL A 133 21.91 -0.67 16.05
N SER A 134 20.77 -1.36 15.85
CA SER A 134 19.53 -0.76 15.35
C SER A 134 18.42 -0.93 16.38
N ASN A 135 17.94 0.18 16.93
CA ASN A 135 16.81 0.16 17.86
C ASN A 135 15.48 -0.30 17.21
N GLN A 136 15.43 -0.38 15.88
CA GLN A 136 14.25 -0.81 15.12
C GLN A 136 14.43 -2.19 14.49
N GLY A 137 15.62 -2.81 14.62
CA GLY A 137 15.98 -4.03 13.91
C GLY A 137 16.14 -5.25 14.80
N ARG A 138 16.08 -6.43 14.18
CA ARG A 138 16.39 -7.72 14.81
C ARG A 138 17.90 -7.98 14.77
N ALA A 139 18.42 -8.65 15.80
CA ALA A 139 19.79 -9.17 15.80
C ALA A 139 19.88 -10.35 14.81
N PRO A 140 21.05 -10.54 14.16
CA PRO A 140 21.24 -11.69 13.28
C PRO A 140 21.16 -13.00 14.07
N GLY A 141 20.49 -14.00 13.48
CA GLY A 141 20.31 -15.35 14.04
C GLY A 141 18.95 -15.58 14.71
N SER A 142 18.59 -16.85 14.85
CA SER A 142 17.35 -17.28 15.51
C SER A 142 17.58 -17.62 16.98
N VAL A 143 16.53 -17.54 17.79
CA VAL A 143 16.55 -18.08 19.17
C VAL A 143 16.55 -19.60 19.19
N SER A 144 16.78 -20.19 20.38
CA SER A 144 16.66 -21.65 20.52
C SER A 144 15.22 -22.14 20.28
N PRO A 145 15.02 -23.35 19.73
CA PRO A 145 13.69 -23.92 19.53
C PRO A 145 12.86 -23.96 20.81
N GLU A 146 13.48 -24.20 21.96
CA GLU A 146 12.82 -24.24 23.26
C GLU A 146 12.26 -22.87 23.64
N PHE A 147 13.05 -21.81 23.44
CA PHE A 147 12.62 -20.45 23.74
C PHE A 147 11.52 -19.98 22.79
N TYR A 148 11.65 -20.29 21.49
CA TYR A 148 10.60 -20.01 20.50
C TYR A 148 9.27 -20.69 20.85
N ARG A 149 9.29 -22.00 21.14
CA ARG A 149 8.07 -22.74 21.54
C ARG A 149 7.40 -22.13 22.77
N GLU A 150 8.21 -21.71 23.74
CA GLU A 150 7.69 -21.09 24.96
C GLU A 150 7.16 -19.67 24.71
N ALA A 151 7.75 -18.90 23.81
CA ALA A 151 7.21 -17.60 23.37
C ALA A 151 5.87 -17.76 22.66
N MET A 152 5.77 -18.72 21.73
CA MET A 152 4.52 -19.06 21.04
C MET A 152 3.43 -19.47 22.01
N ARG A 153 3.73 -20.37 22.96
CA ARG A 153 2.79 -20.78 24.02
C ARG A 153 2.21 -19.58 24.78
N ARG A 154 3.07 -18.63 25.19
CA ARG A 154 2.63 -17.42 25.91
C ARG A 154 1.77 -16.51 25.05
N TRP A 155 2.10 -16.33 23.77
CA TRP A 155 1.28 -15.54 22.86
C TRP A 155 -0.08 -16.18 22.63
N ASP A 156 -0.13 -17.50 22.44
CA ASP A 156 -1.39 -18.21 22.21
C ASP A 156 -2.29 -18.19 23.44
N GLU A 157 -1.74 -18.22 24.66
CA GLU A 157 -2.51 -18.02 25.90
C GLU A 157 -3.17 -16.65 25.94
N VAL A 158 -2.43 -15.58 25.60
CA VAL A 158 -2.96 -14.21 25.58
C VAL A 158 -4.03 -14.05 24.50
N ARG A 159 -3.76 -14.56 23.29
CA ARG A 159 -4.69 -14.48 22.15
C ARG A 159 -5.97 -15.25 22.41
N THR A 160 -5.87 -16.46 22.97
CA THR A 160 -7.04 -17.28 23.33
C THR A 160 -7.91 -16.56 24.34
N ARG A 161 -7.30 -15.96 25.37
CA ARG A 161 -8.03 -15.19 26.37
C ARG A 161 -8.69 -13.95 25.77
N ALA A 162 -7.96 -13.14 25.01
CA ALA A 162 -8.50 -11.93 24.38
C ALA A 162 -9.64 -12.25 23.40
N ALA A 163 -9.50 -13.33 22.63
CA ALA A 163 -10.54 -13.84 21.73
C ALA A 163 -11.80 -14.28 22.50
N GLY A 164 -11.64 -15.00 23.60
CA GLY A 164 -12.75 -15.42 24.46
C GLY A 164 -13.48 -14.24 25.11
N ASP A 165 -12.71 -13.30 25.69
CA ASP A 165 -13.25 -12.09 26.31
C ASP A 165 -13.98 -11.22 25.28
N TYR A 166 -13.43 -11.07 24.07
CA TYR A 166 -14.10 -10.40 22.94
C TYR A 166 -15.42 -11.09 22.57
N GLY A 167 -15.40 -12.41 22.37
CA GLY A 167 -16.58 -13.20 22.02
C GLY A 167 -17.68 -13.08 23.07
N TRP A 168 -17.32 -13.15 24.36
CA TRP A 168 -18.25 -12.96 25.46
C TRP A 168 -18.87 -11.55 25.46
N LEU A 169 -18.06 -10.49 25.36
CA LEU A 169 -18.56 -9.10 25.30
C LEU A 169 -19.52 -8.87 24.11
N VAL A 170 -19.20 -9.47 22.96
CA VAL A 170 -20.07 -9.43 21.78
C VAL A 170 -21.39 -10.16 22.05
N GLY A 171 -21.37 -11.33 22.70
CA GLY A 171 -22.56 -12.07 23.13
C GLY A 171 -23.43 -11.30 24.13
N GLU A 172 -22.81 -10.52 25.02
CA GLU A 172 -23.49 -9.61 25.96
C GLU A 172 -23.98 -8.30 25.30
N ASN A 173 -23.93 -8.19 23.97
CA ASN A 173 -24.36 -7.01 23.21
C ASN A 173 -23.60 -5.71 23.54
N VAL A 174 -22.35 -5.82 24.02
CA VAL A 174 -21.47 -4.65 24.16
C VAL A 174 -21.15 -4.07 22.78
N ALA A 175 -21.07 -2.73 22.68
CA ALA A 175 -20.75 -2.07 21.43
C ALA A 175 -19.41 -2.59 20.85
N ARG A 176 -19.41 -2.96 19.57
CA ARG A 176 -18.25 -3.61 18.91
C ARG A 176 -16.96 -2.81 19.01
N GLU A 177 -17.07 -1.48 18.96
CA GLU A 177 -15.91 -0.59 19.10
C GLU A 177 -15.25 -0.67 20.48
N LEU A 178 -16.02 -1.00 21.52
CA LEU A 178 -15.55 -1.23 22.89
C LEU A 178 -15.13 -2.69 23.10
N ALA A 179 -15.87 -3.65 22.56
CA ALA A 179 -15.57 -5.07 22.74
C ALA A 179 -14.17 -5.44 22.20
N ARG A 180 -13.75 -4.81 21.11
CA ARG A 180 -12.49 -5.15 20.41
C ARG A 180 -11.22 -4.50 20.98
N ILE A 181 -11.31 -3.64 22.00
CA ILE A 181 -10.18 -2.76 22.41
C ILE A 181 -8.95 -3.53 22.88
N ASP A 182 -9.15 -4.72 23.44
CA ASP A 182 -8.08 -5.57 23.97
C ASP A 182 -7.64 -6.66 22.97
N LEU A 183 -8.16 -6.65 21.73
CA LEU A 183 -7.61 -7.51 20.68
C LEU A 183 -6.17 -7.07 20.36
N PRO A 184 -5.20 -8.01 20.29
CA PRO A 184 -3.79 -7.67 20.11
C PRO A 184 -3.52 -7.12 18.71
N LEU A 185 -2.41 -6.36 18.56
CA LEU A 185 -1.95 -5.83 17.27
C LEU A 185 -1.63 -6.92 16.23
N SER A 186 -1.43 -8.16 16.67
CA SER A 186 -1.25 -9.30 15.76
C SER A 186 -2.54 -9.71 15.04
N THR A 187 -3.69 -9.16 15.41
CA THR A 187 -4.97 -9.47 14.75
C THR A 187 -4.93 -9.02 13.31
N TYR A 188 -5.19 -9.93 12.38
CA TYR A 188 -5.26 -9.60 10.97
C TYR A 188 -6.40 -8.62 10.67
N THR A 189 -6.14 -7.74 9.71
CA THR A 189 -7.11 -6.83 9.11
C THR A 189 -7.04 -6.96 7.60
N GLN A 190 -8.00 -6.35 6.91
CA GLN A 190 -8.04 -6.31 5.46
C GLN A 190 -8.30 -4.89 5.02
N TRP A 191 -7.65 -4.47 3.93
CA TRP A 191 -7.97 -3.21 3.30
C TRP A 191 -7.85 -3.31 1.79
N TYR A 192 -8.59 -2.43 1.11
CA TYR A 192 -8.31 -2.08 -0.27
C TYR A 192 -7.33 -0.91 -0.27
N TRP A 193 -6.25 -1.06 -1.05
CA TRP A 193 -5.26 -0.01 -1.22
C TRP A 193 -5.13 0.34 -2.70
N LYS A 194 -5.31 1.63 -3.01
CA LYS A 194 -5.13 2.21 -4.34
C LYS A 194 -4.01 3.23 -4.27
N ILE A 195 -3.01 3.12 -5.14
CA ILE A 195 -1.82 3.97 -5.19
C ILE A 195 -1.36 4.10 -6.64
N ASP A 196 -0.91 5.29 -7.05
CA ASP A 196 -0.29 5.46 -8.37
C ASP A 196 1.13 4.90 -8.40
N LEU A 197 1.66 4.59 -9.59
CA LEU A 197 2.96 3.94 -9.73
C LEU A 197 4.10 4.78 -9.17
N HIS A 198 4.09 6.12 -9.30
CA HIS A 198 5.16 6.96 -8.77
C HIS A 198 5.27 6.82 -7.25
N ASN A 199 4.14 6.97 -6.55
CA ASN A 199 4.08 6.82 -5.11
C ASN A 199 4.29 5.35 -4.68
N LEU A 200 3.87 4.38 -5.49
CA LEU A 200 4.10 2.97 -5.22
C LEU A 200 5.60 2.64 -5.25
N LEU A 201 6.33 3.11 -6.26
CA LEU A 201 7.77 2.90 -6.36
C LEU A 201 8.50 3.57 -5.18
N HIS A 202 8.08 4.76 -4.78
CA HIS A 202 8.60 5.40 -3.57
C HIS A 202 8.32 4.59 -2.30
N PHE A 203 7.09 4.10 -2.13
CA PHE A 203 6.73 3.20 -1.04
C PHE A 203 7.60 1.95 -1.04
N LEU A 204 7.76 1.30 -2.19
CA LEU A 204 8.57 0.10 -2.34
C LEU A 204 10.01 0.35 -1.94
N THR A 205 10.64 1.45 -2.38
CA THR A 205 12.01 1.81 -1.96
C THR A 205 12.15 1.86 -0.44
N LEU A 206 11.14 2.34 0.28
CA LEU A 206 11.18 2.40 1.75
C LEU A 206 10.84 1.06 2.42
N ARG A 207 10.13 0.16 1.74
CA ARG A 207 9.61 -1.08 2.33
C ARG A 207 10.40 -2.31 1.97
N VAL A 208 11.11 -2.32 0.85
CA VAL A 208 12.04 -3.40 0.49
C VAL A 208 13.47 -3.16 1.01
N ASP A 209 13.71 -2.01 1.65
CA ASP A 209 14.97 -1.70 2.31
C ASP A 209 15.20 -2.62 3.51
N ASP A 210 16.43 -3.11 3.67
CA ASP A 210 16.82 -4.08 4.72
C ASP A 210 16.60 -3.55 6.15
N HIS A 211 16.51 -2.23 6.35
CA HIS A 211 16.23 -1.63 7.65
C HIS A 211 14.74 -1.57 7.98
N ALA A 212 13.85 -1.81 7.01
CA ALA A 212 12.43 -1.93 7.27
C ALA A 212 12.13 -3.18 8.13
N GLN A 213 10.94 -3.23 8.70
CA GLN A 213 10.52 -4.42 9.44
C GLN A 213 10.30 -5.58 8.47
N TRP A 214 10.80 -6.77 8.81
CA TRP A 214 10.71 -7.96 7.94
C TRP A 214 9.30 -8.20 7.39
N GLU A 215 8.27 -8.11 8.23
CA GLU A 215 6.90 -8.36 7.78
C GLU A 215 6.45 -7.43 6.64
N ILE A 216 6.78 -6.12 6.68
CA ILE A 216 6.41 -5.20 5.61
C ILE A 216 7.33 -5.35 4.38
N GLN A 217 8.56 -5.83 4.57
CA GLN A 217 9.44 -6.20 3.45
C GLN A 217 8.83 -7.31 2.62
N GLU A 218 8.25 -8.33 3.23
CA GLU A 218 7.64 -9.44 2.50
C GLU A 218 6.44 -8.98 1.65
N TYR A 219 5.58 -8.10 2.18
CA TYR A 219 4.56 -7.44 1.37
C TYR A 219 5.18 -6.63 0.23
N GLY A 220 6.24 -5.87 0.51
CA GLY A 220 6.98 -5.09 -0.48
C GLY A 220 7.53 -5.94 -1.61
N ARG A 221 8.14 -7.09 -1.32
CA ARG A 221 8.70 -8.03 -2.30
C ARG A 221 7.61 -8.57 -3.24
N VAL A 222 6.49 -9.01 -2.68
CA VAL A 222 5.35 -9.49 -3.48
C VAL A 222 4.81 -8.39 -4.39
N ILE A 223 4.63 -7.18 -3.86
CA ILE A 223 4.14 -6.05 -4.65
C ILE A 223 5.16 -5.64 -5.73
N ALA A 224 6.46 -5.64 -5.43
CA ALA A 224 7.50 -5.38 -6.41
C ALA A 224 7.48 -6.41 -7.55
N GLY A 225 7.28 -7.69 -7.24
CA GLY A 225 7.11 -8.74 -8.24
C GLY A 225 5.87 -8.56 -9.12
N MET A 226 4.77 -8.06 -8.55
CA MET A 226 3.59 -7.65 -9.32
C MET A 226 3.89 -6.48 -10.26
N VAL A 227 4.61 -5.45 -9.77
CA VAL A 227 5.04 -4.30 -10.58
C VAL A 227 5.96 -4.73 -11.72
N LYS A 228 6.90 -5.65 -11.49
CA LYS A 228 7.77 -6.24 -12.53
C LYS A 228 6.95 -6.83 -13.67
N ARG A 229 5.82 -7.46 -13.37
CA ARG A 229 4.91 -8.06 -14.36
C ARG A 229 4.05 -7.04 -15.10
N VAL A 230 3.55 -6.02 -14.40
CA VAL A 230 2.58 -5.06 -14.96
C VAL A 230 3.27 -3.89 -15.68
N ALA A 231 4.40 -3.40 -15.14
CA ALA A 231 5.14 -2.23 -15.64
C ALA A 231 6.66 -2.50 -15.67
N PRO A 232 7.14 -3.44 -16.51
CA PRO A 232 8.52 -3.92 -16.48
C PRO A 232 9.58 -2.84 -16.72
N LEU A 233 9.35 -1.90 -17.63
CA LEU A 233 10.30 -0.81 -17.91
C LEU A 233 10.42 0.17 -16.73
N SER A 234 9.30 0.45 -16.05
CA SER A 234 9.31 1.29 -14.85
C SER A 234 9.94 0.56 -13.66
N TYR A 235 9.74 -0.75 -13.56
CA TYR A 235 10.41 -1.60 -12.57
C TYR A 235 11.92 -1.59 -12.77
N GLU A 236 12.41 -1.82 -14.00
CA GLU A 236 13.85 -1.81 -14.32
C GLU A 236 14.48 -0.46 -13.95
N ALA A 237 13.87 0.65 -14.37
CA ALA A 237 14.33 1.98 -14.01
C ALA A 237 14.29 2.24 -12.49
N TRP A 238 13.27 1.74 -11.78
CA TRP A 238 13.20 1.85 -10.33
C TRP A 238 14.34 1.07 -9.65
N VAL A 239 14.61 -0.16 -10.09
CA VAL A 239 15.72 -0.95 -9.58
C VAL A 239 17.04 -0.23 -9.83
N ASP A 240 17.31 0.22 -11.05
CA ASP A 240 18.59 0.85 -11.41
C ASP A 240 18.82 2.17 -10.68
N TYR A 241 17.81 3.05 -10.64
CA TYR A 241 18.01 4.43 -10.17
C TYR A 241 17.61 4.67 -8.72
N GLN A 242 16.77 3.81 -8.12
CA GLN A 242 16.29 4.00 -6.74
C GLN A 242 16.71 2.90 -5.78
N VAL A 243 16.72 1.63 -6.20
CA VAL A 243 17.11 0.50 -5.33
C VAL A 243 18.63 0.32 -5.34
N MET A 244 19.22 0.28 -6.52
CA MET A 244 20.65 0.10 -6.75
C MET A 244 21.41 1.43 -6.90
N GLY A 245 20.67 2.53 -7.02
CA GLY A 245 21.20 3.88 -7.17
C GLY A 245 21.39 4.58 -5.82
N ASP A 246 22.56 5.19 -5.62
CA ASP A 246 22.83 6.03 -4.45
C ASP A 246 23.06 7.49 -4.84
N LYS A 247 22.60 8.39 -3.97
CA LYS A 247 22.97 9.80 -4.05
C LYS A 247 24.32 10.02 -3.37
N LEU A 248 25.23 10.64 -4.09
CA LEU A 248 26.52 11.05 -3.57
C LEU A 248 26.49 12.53 -3.21
N SER A 249 26.89 12.85 -1.98
CA SER A 249 27.09 14.21 -1.51
C SER A 249 28.27 14.86 -2.22
N HIS A 250 28.35 16.19 -2.11
CA HIS A 250 29.47 16.93 -2.69
C HIS A 250 30.85 16.44 -2.17
N GLY A 251 30.94 16.11 -0.87
CA GLY A 251 32.16 15.57 -0.29
C GLY A 251 32.53 14.20 -0.84
N GLU A 252 31.54 13.33 -1.01
CA GLU A 252 31.72 11.99 -1.59
C GLU A 252 32.20 12.07 -3.05
N ILE A 253 31.60 12.96 -3.85
CA ILE A 253 32.06 13.23 -5.23
C ILE A 253 33.51 13.72 -5.26
N ARG A 254 33.88 14.64 -4.36
CA ARG A 254 35.28 15.11 -4.26
C ARG A 254 36.24 14.00 -3.88
N ALA A 255 35.83 13.09 -2.99
CA ALA A 255 36.63 11.93 -2.63
C ALA A 255 36.87 11.03 -3.85
N LEU A 256 35.81 10.68 -4.57
CA LEU A 256 35.89 9.85 -5.77
C LEU A 256 36.74 10.50 -6.88
N SER A 257 36.65 11.82 -7.07
CA SER A 257 37.46 12.52 -8.08
C SER A 257 38.98 12.47 -7.82
N ARG A 258 39.40 12.16 -6.57
CA ARG A 258 40.81 11.95 -6.22
C ARG A 258 41.29 10.53 -6.52
N LEU A 259 40.37 9.59 -6.75
CA LEU A 259 40.64 8.19 -7.03
C LEU A 259 40.43 7.86 -8.51
N VAL A 260 39.47 8.51 -9.16
CA VAL A 260 39.08 8.25 -10.55
C VAL A 260 39.37 9.49 -11.41
N ALA A 261 39.86 9.25 -12.62
CA ALA A 261 40.07 10.25 -13.66
C ALA A 261 39.27 9.89 -14.92
N VAL A 262 38.91 10.89 -15.71
CA VAL A 262 38.44 10.69 -17.09
C VAL A 262 39.65 10.43 -17.97
N ASP A 263 39.62 9.35 -18.73
CA ASP A 263 40.67 8.98 -19.68
C ASP A 263 40.03 8.69 -21.05
N GLY A 264 40.17 9.63 -21.98
CA GLY A 264 39.47 9.59 -23.27
C GLY A 264 37.95 9.61 -23.09
N ASP A 265 37.28 8.57 -23.59
CA ASP A 265 35.85 8.30 -23.47
C ASP A 265 35.49 7.43 -22.25
N GLY A 266 36.49 7.04 -21.44
CA GLY A 266 36.34 6.15 -20.30
C GLY A 266 36.75 6.76 -18.95
N LEU A 267 36.81 5.88 -17.94
CA LEU A 267 37.27 6.18 -16.59
C LEU A 267 38.48 5.30 -16.25
N ALA A 268 39.50 5.90 -15.64
CA ALA A 268 40.69 5.20 -15.16
C ALA A 268 40.93 5.50 -13.68
N ALA A 269 41.51 4.55 -12.95
CA ALA A 269 42.04 4.82 -11.63
C ALA A 269 43.25 5.76 -11.73
N ARG A 270 43.38 6.69 -10.79
CA ARG A 270 44.57 7.54 -10.68
C ARG A 270 45.70 6.73 -10.04
N ASP A 271 46.85 6.66 -10.71
CA ASP A 271 47.99 5.86 -10.24
C ASP A 271 48.43 6.21 -8.81
N GLY A 272 48.57 5.16 -7.99
CA GLY A 272 48.99 5.28 -6.58
C GLY A 272 48.00 6.01 -5.67
N SER A 273 46.79 6.32 -6.14
CA SER A 273 45.80 7.04 -5.35
C SER A 273 45.13 6.13 -4.32
N SER A 274 45.01 6.64 -3.10
CA SER A 274 44.22 6.04 -2.04
C SER A 274 43.74 7.15 -1.10
N LEU A 275 42.60 6.93 -0.44
CA LEU A 275 42.07 7.85 0.56
C LEU A 275 41.87 7.13 1.89
N SER A 276 42.66 7.53 2.89
CA SER A 276 42.44 7.11 4.26
C SER A 276 41.23 7.82 4.88
N ASN A 277 40.73 7.33 6.01
CA ASN A 277 39.67 8.02 6.77
C ASN A 277 40.08 9.46 7.13
N ALA A 278 41.36 9.70 7.43
CA ALA A 278 41.85 11.05 7.70
C ALA A 278 41.83 11.94 6.44
N GLY A 279 42.14 11.37 5.27
CA GLY A 279 42.02 12.05 3.98
C GLY A 279 40.57 12.41 3.63
N LEU A 280 39.63 11.50 3.91
CA LEU A 280 38.19 11.75 3.75
C LEU A 280 37.69 12.81 4.74
N ALA A 281 38.13 12.78 6.00
CA ALA A 281 37.81 13.80 6.98
C ALA A 281 38.34 15.19 6.57
N GLY A 282 39.55 15.24 5.99
CA GLY A 282 40.11 16.48 5.42
C GLY A 282 39.34 17.02 4.21
N LEU A 283 38.45 16.22 3.61
CA LEU A 283 37.51 16.65 2.57
C LEU A 283 36.17 17.16 3.14
N GLY A 284 35.98 17.09 4.46
CA GLY A 284 34.79 17.55 5.17
C GLY A 284 33.78 16.46 5.51
N LEU A 285 34.07 15.18 5.25
CA LEU A 285 33.17 14.08 5.61
C LEU A 285 33.30 13.76 7.10
N SER A 286 32.15 13.70 7.79
CA SER A 286 32.07 13.17 9.14
C SER A 286 32.34 11.66 9.19
N GLY A 287 32.61 11.13 10.39
CA GLY A 287 32.81 9.69 10.56
C GLY A 287 31.60 8.84 10.13
N ARG A 288 30.38 9.41 10.17
CA ARG A 288 29.16 8.77 9.67
C ARG A 288 29.15 8.73 8.14
N GLU A 289 29.36 9.87 7.48
CA GLU A 289 29.39 9.96 6.02
C GLU A 289 30.51 9.12 5.41
N ILE A 290 31.65 8.98 6.11
CA ILE A 290 32.73 8.08 5.67
C ILE A 290 32.25 6.61 5.66
N ARG A 291 31.46 6.18 6.65
CA ARG A 291 30.91 4.83 6.68
C ARG A 291 29.85 4.64 5.60
N GLU A 292 28.97 5.64 5.42
CA GLU A 292 27.95 5.63 4.37
C GLU A 292 28.59 5.55 2.97
N LEU A 293 29.61 6.38 2.67
CA LEU A 293 30.34 6.31 1.40
C LEU A 293 30.92 4.93 1.14
N LYS A 294 31.55 4.32 2.15
CA LYS A 294 32.11 2.97 2.00
C LYS A 294 31.01 1.95 1.70
N ALA A 295 29.90 2.00 2.43
CA ALA A 295 28.77 1.12 2.19
C ALA A 295 28.17 1.29 0.78
N LYS A 296 28.09 2.53 0.26
CA LYS A 296 27.63 2.82 -1.12
C LYS A 296 28.54 2.25 -2.21
N LEU A 297 29.83 2.07 -1.91
CA LEU A 297 30.84 1.59 -2.86
C LEU A 297 31.07 0.08 -2.78
N GLU A 298 30.56 -0.59 -1.74
CA GLU A 298 30.57 -2.05 -1.68
C GLU A 298 29.67 -2.61 -2.78
N PRO A 299 30.10 -3.67 -3.50
CA PRO A 299 29.25 -4.33 -4.48
C PRO A 299 27.95 -4.83 -3.84
N ARG A 300 26.83 -4.59 -4.52
CA ARG A 300 25.51 -5.07 -4.12
C ARG A 300 24.94 -5.98 -5.19
N GLU A 301 24.29 -7.04 -4.76
CA GLU A 301 23.50 -7.87 -5.64
C GLU A 301 22.17 -7.17 -5.94
N VAL A 302 21.73 -7.26 -7.20
CA VAL A 302 20.41 -6.77 -7.58
C VAL A 302 19.38 -7.67 -6.92
N PRO A 303 18.46 -7.13 -6.10
CA PRO A 303 17.47 -7.95 -5.43
C PRO A 303 16.53 -8.60 -6.45
N ASP A 304 16.27 -9.88 -6.24
CA ASP A 304 15.26 -10.61 -7.00
C ASP A 304 13.90 -10.51 -6.31
N TYR A 305 12.93 -9.96 -7.03
CA TYR A 305 11.54 -9.85 -6.61
C TYR A 305 10.63 -10.75 -7.45
N ASP A 306 11.17 -11.78 -8.12
CA ASP A 306 10.35 -12.73 -8.86
C ASP A 306 9.35 -13.45 -7.96
N LEU A 307 8.12 -13.53 -8.47
CA LEU A 307 7.03 -14.19 -7.77
C LEU A 307 7.15 -15.70 -7.93
N ASP A 308 7.29 -16.40 -6.81
CA ASP A 308 7.09 -17.84 -6.76
C ASP A 308 5.60 -18.17 -6.73
N LEU A 309 5.03 -18.38 -7.92
CA LEU A 309 3.62 -18.73 -8.07
C LEU A 309 3.26 -20.08 -7.44
N ALA A 310 4.22 -20.96 -7.14
CA ALA A 310 3.95 -22.22 -6.45
C ALA A 310 3.56 -22.02 -4.97
N THR A 311 3.95 -20.89 -4.38
CA THR A 311 3.60 -20.52 -3.00
C THR A 311 2.34 -19.65 -2.91
N MET A 312 1.81 -19.21 -4.05
CA MET A 312 0.65 -18.33 -4.10
C MET A 312 -0.60 -19.06 -3.61
N ARG A 313 -1.25 -18.49 -2.60
CA ARG A 313 -2.55 -18.95 -2.12
C ARG A 313 -3.67 -18.39 -3.00
N VAL A 314 -4.71 -19.18 -3.22
CA VAL A 314 -5.91 -18.73 -3.93
C VAL A 314 -6.62 -17.66 -3.08
N PRO A 315 -6.95 -16.47 -3.62
CA PRO A 315 -7.58 -15.39 -2.85
C PRO A 315 -8.87 -15.81 -2.16
N GLU A 316 -9.68 -16.66 -2.80
CA GLU A 316 -10.94 -17.19 -2.25
C GLU A 316 -10.71 -18.05 -1.00
N ASP A 317 -9.60 -18.79 -0.93
CA ASP A 317 -9.25 -19.60 0.24
C ASP A 317 -8.87 -18.71 1.42
N VAL A 318 -8.09 -17.65 1.17
CA VAL A 318 -7.72 -16.67 2.20
C VAL A 318 -8.95 -15.91 2.71
N ALA A 319 -9.85 -15.53 1.80
CA ALA A 319 -11.12 -14.89 2.17
C ALA A 319 -12.00 -15.83 3.01
N SER A 320 -12.05 -17.12 2.66
CA SER A 320 -12.82 -18.13 3.39
C SER A 320 -12.24 -18.39 4.79
N GLU A 321 -10.91 -18.46 4.92
CA GLU A 321 -10.22 -18.57 6.21
C GLU A 321 -10.53 -17.37 7.12
N MET A 322 -10.41 -16.15 6.58
CA MET A 322 -10.73 -14.93 7.31
C MET A 322 -12.20 -14.90 7.77
N LEU A 323 -13.13 -15.32 6.91
CA LEU A 323 -14.55 -15.37 7.25
C LEU A 323 -14.83 -16.42 8.33
N ALA A 324 -14.21 -17.60 8.25
CA ALA A 324 -14.34 -18.67 9.24
C ALA A 324 -13.76 -18.27 10.61
N ALA A 325 -12.81 -17.34 10.65
CA ALA A 325 -12.25 -16.81 11.88
C ALA A 325 -13.14 -15.75 12.56
N VAL A 326 -14.22 -15.29 11.90
CA VAL A 326 -15.19 -14.36 12.52
C VAL A 326 -16.03 -15.15 13.54
N PRO A 327 -16.14 -14.70 14.80
CA PRO A 327 -16.89 -15.44 15.80
C PRO A 327 -18.38 -15.55 15.42
N GLU A 328 -18.90 -16.76 15.54
CA GLU A 328 -20.34 -17.01 15.51
C GLU A 328 -20.94 -16.50 16.82
N VAL A 329 -21.91 -15.60 16.72
CA VAL A 329 -22.64 -15.08 17.87
C VAL A 329 -24.00 -15.74 17.83
N ASP A 330 -24.23 -16.69 18.74
CA ASP A 330 -25.57 -17.26 18.95
C ASP A 330 -26.55 -16.12 19.28
N ARG A 331 -27.67 -16.09 18.58
CA ARG A 331 -28.76 -15.15 18.82
C ARG A 331 -29.78 -15.70 19.79
#